data_AF-A0A0F9BKA2-F1
#
_entry.id   AF-A0A0F9BKA2-F1
#
_cell.length_a   1.000
_cell.length_b   1.000
_cell.length_c   1.000
_cell.angle_alpha   90.00
_cell.angle_beta   90.00
_cell.angle_gamma   90.00
#
_symmetry.space_group_name_H-M   'P 1'
#
loop_
_entity.id
_entity.type
_entity.pdbx_description
1 polymer ?
#
loop_
_entity_poly.entity_id
_entity_poly.type
_entity_poly.pdbx_seq_one_letter_code
_entity_poly.pdbx_strand_id
1 'polypeptide(L)'
;MKTRTFVIILILVLAVLIISGSCATTPETKEELETIFLVDPLLEEKPQEVKDAWYGYGVIMNIQIQSYYSQHKTIDDFKMTFESERNARGFLAGWWSEIKTESPGVSDKYLDELLAVETSGYLSEYVYVYYRQDFWHDIPDLKLDEFSEWAAENLKDHKVETLLRTIALPNN
;
A
#
# COMPACT_ATOMS: atom_id res chain seq x y z
N MET A 1 -23.27 -35.00 75.35
CA MET A 1 -23.65 -36.26 74.68
C MET A 1 -23.67 -36.00 73.18
N LYS A 2 -22.62 -36.41 72.43
CA LYS A 2 -22.59 -37.58 71.49
C LYS A 2 -23.85 -37.62 70.60
N THR A 3 -23.80 -37.56 69.27
CA THR A 3 -23.12 -38.47 68.29
C THR A 3 -23.15 -37.78 66.90
N ARG A 4 -22.06 -37.53 66.14
CA ARG A 4 -21.27 -38.38 65.22
C ARG A 4 -22.05 -39.40 64.35
N THR A 5 -22.19 -39.11 63.05
CA THR A 5 -22.05 -40.05 61.88
C THR A 5 -21.93 -39.20 60.60
N PHE A 6 -20.74 -38.90 60.05
CA PHE A 6 -20.06 -39.62 58.97
C PHE A 6 -20.99 -40.36 57.98
N VAL A 7 -20.87 -40.04 56.68
CA VAL A 7 -20.82 -40.94 55.49
C VAL A 7 -21.18 -40.11 54.24
N ILE A 8 -20.20 -39.52 53.54
CA ILE A 8 -19.60 -39.94 52.24
C ILE A 8 -20.53 -39.69 51.02
N ILE A 9 -19.91 -39.27 49.91
CA ILE A 9 -20.33 -39.38 48.50
C ILE A 9 -21.04 -38.11 47.96
N LEU A 10 -20.28 -37.15 47.42
CA LEU A 10 -19.90 -37.12 46.00
C LEU A 10 -21.14 -37.09 45.08
N ILE A 11 -21.83 -35.96 45.00
CA ILE A 11 -22.78 -35.69 43.91
C ILE A 11 -22.17 -34.59 43.06
N LEU A 12 -21.32 -35.05 42.13
CA LEU A 12 -21.26 -34.63 40.74
C LEU A 12 -21.78 -33.21 40.50
N VAL A 13 -20.88 -32.23 40.56
CA VAL A 13 -21.06 -30.98 39.82
C VAL A 13 -21.17 -31.38 38.36
N LEU A 14 -22.40 -31.31 37.89
CA LEU A 14 -22.83 -31.58 36.53
C LEU A 14 -21.94 -30.79 35.57
N ALA A 15 -21.00 -31.48 34.91
CA ALA A 15 -20.36 -30.98 33.72
C ALA A 15 -21.47 -30.86 32.67
N VAL A 16 -22.06 -29.67 32.56
CA VAL A 16 -22.87 -29.29 31.42
C VAL A 16 -21.89 -29.23 30.25
N LEU A 17 -21.83 -30.34 29.52
CA LEU A 17 -21.32 -30.44 28.16
C LEU A 17 -22.09 -29.42 27.33
N ILE A 18 -21.50 -28.23 27.19
CA ILE A 18 -21.88 -27.25 26.19
C ILE A 18 -21.47 -27.87 24.84
N ILE A 19 -22.36 -28.72 24.31
CA ILE A 19 -22.40 -29.04 22.89
C ILE A 19 -23.18 -27.89 22.24
N SER A 20 -22.64 -26.68 22.30
CA SER A 20 -22.95 -25.69 21.27
C SER A 20 -22.02 -26.06 20.13
N GLY A 21 -22.57 -26.73 19.12
CA GLY A 21 -21.91 -26.89 17.84
C GLY A 21 -21.49 -25.53 17.33
N SER A 22 -20.24 -25.16 17.60
CA SER A 22 -19.54 -24.19 16.79
C SER A 22 -19.59 -24.74 15.38
N CYS A 23 -20.45 -24.17 14.56
CA CYS A 23 -20.14 -24.02 13.15
C CYS A 23 -18.74 -23.39 13.13
N ALA A 24 -17.71 -24.23 13.03
CA ALA A 24 -16.42 -23.78 12.58
C ALA A 24 -16.66 -23.40 11.13
N THR A 25 -17.11 -22.16 10.91
CA THR A 25 -16.94 -21.49 9.63
C THR A 25 -15.46 -21.58 9.36
N THR A 26 -15.05 -22.52 8.51
CA THR A 26 -13.70 -22.54 7.97
C THR A 26 -13.50 -21.14 7.40
N PRO A 27 -12.53 -20.34 7.88
CA PRO A 27 -12.29 -19.04 7.28
C PRO A 27 -12.06 -19.33 5.80
N GLU A 28 -12.95 -18.80 4.97
CA GLU A 28 -12.78 -18.83 3.52
C GLU A 28 -11.38 -18.28 3.28
N THR A 29 -10.47 -19.16 2.86
CA THR A 29 -9.09 -18.77 2.66
C THR A 29 -9.15 -17.78 1.51
N LYS A 30 -8.97 -16.50 1.82
CA LYS A 30 -9.06 -15.44 0.82
C LYS A 30 -8.00 -15.79 -0.20
N GLU A 31 -8.43 -16.19 -1.39
CA GLU A 31 -7.53 -16.50 -2.48
C GLU A 31 -6.74 -15.21 -2.78
N GLU A 32 -5.47 -15.20 -2.37
CA GLU A 32 -4.56 -14.09 -2.58
C GLU A 32 -3.84 -14.31 -3.91
N LEU A 33 -3.78 -13.25 -4.71
CA LEU A 33 -3.06 -13.27 -5.98
C LEU A 33 -1.57 -13.19 -5.68
N GLU A 34 -0.77 -14.08 -6.25
CA GLU A 34 0.68 -13.97 -6.10
C GLU A 34 1.17 -12.72 -6.85
N THR A 35 2.02 -11.93 -6.19
CA THR A 35 2.62 -10.73 -6.79
C THR A 35 4.12 -10.72 -6.54
N ILE A 36 4.85 -10.13 -7.48
CA ILE A 36 6.30 -9.93 -7.35
C ILE A 36 6.66 -8.46 -7.56
N PHE A 37 7.70 -8.02 -6.84
CA PHE A 37 8.31 -6.72 -7.03
C PHE A 37 9.48 -6.82 -8.01
N LEU A 38 9.35 -6.12 -9.13
CA LEU A 38 10.44 -5.90 -10.07
C LEU A 38 11.19 -4.65 -9.64
N VAL A 39 12.42 -4.84 -9.15
CA VAL A 39 13.31 -3.79 -8.67
C VAL A 39 14.19 -3.34 -9.84
N ASP A 40 14.22 -2.04 -10.13
CA ASP A 40 15.14 -1.48 -11.10
C ASP A 40 16.58 -1.56 -10.54
N PRO A 41 17.60 -1.97 -11.30
CA PRO A 41 18.98 -2.04 -10.82
C PRO A 41 19.50 -0.71 -10.24
N LEU A 42 18.99 0.43 -10.73
CA LEU A 42 19.34 1.74 -10.17
C LEU A 42 18.91 1.87 -8.71
N LEU A 43 17.86 1.18 -8.28
CA LEU A 43 17.40 1.17 -6.88
C LEU A 43 18.36 0.41 -5.97
N GLU A 44 18.98 -0.67 -6.45
CA GLU A 44 19.89 -1.49 -5.66
C GLU A 44 21.11 -0.70 -5.17
N GLU A 45 21.58 0.23 -6.01
CA GLU A 45 22.70 1.14 -5.75
C GLU A 45 22.34 2.32 -4.82
N LYS A 46 21.05 2.51 -4.50
CA LYS A 46 20.60 3.61 -3.63
C LYS A 46 20.81 3.28 -2.14
N PRO A 47 20.91 4.32 -1.27
CA PRO A 47 20.86 4.16 0.17
C PRO A 47 19.61 3.40 0.63
N GLN A 48 19.66 2.79 1.83
CA GLN A 48 18.56 1.96 2.33
C GLN A 48 17.27 2.78 2.50
N GLU A 49 17.40 4.01 2.94
CA GLU A 49 16.31 4.97 3.13
C GLU A 49 15.53 5.22 1.83
N VAL A 50 16.24 5.35 0.70
CA VAL A 50 15.63 5.53 -0.62
C VAL A 50 14.93 4.24 -1.07
N LYS A 51 15.55 3.08 -0.80
CA LYS A 51 14.95 1.77 -1.07
C LYS A 51 13.66 1.58 -0.30
N ASP A 52 13.65 1.91 0.99
CA ASP A 52 12.49 1.79 1.87
C ASP A 52 11.32 2.64 1.36
N ALA A 53 11.60 3.84 0.85
CA ALA A 53 10.60 4.68 0.18
C ALA A 53 9.97 3.97 -1.04
N TRP A 54 10.80 3.46 -1.95
CA TRP A 54 10.31 2.75 -3.13
C TRP A 54 9.59 1.45 -2.81
N TYR A 55 9.97 0.73 -1.74
CA TYR A 55 9.21 -0.41 -1.25
C TYR A 55 7.82 0.00 -0.73
N GLY A 56 7.73 1.15 -0.05
CA GLY A 56 6.44 1.75 0.33
C GLY A 56 5.52 1.96 -0.87
N TYR A 57 6.06 2.52 -1.96
CA TYR A 57 5.34 2.63 -3.23
C TYR A 57 4.85 1.25 -3.74
N GLY A 58 5.73 0.25 -3.78
CA GLY A 58 5.40 -1.11 -4.21
C GLY A 58 4.28 -1.77 -3.40
N VAL A 59 4.27 -1.55 -2.08
CA VAL A 59 3.24 -2.05 -1.17
C VAL A 59 1.87 -1.44 -1.50
N ILE A 60 1.79 -0.13 -1.75
CA ILE A 60 0.52 0.51 -2.13
C ILE A 60 0.00 -0.06 -3.46
N MET A 61 0.90 -0.27 -4.42
CA MET A 61 0.55 -0.88 -5.70
C MET A 61 0.04 -2.32 -5.53
N ASN A 62 0.68 -3.11 -4.65
CA ASN A 62 0.20 -4.45 -4.32
C ASN A 62 -1.21 -4.40 -3.69
N ILE A 63 -1.45 -3.51 -2.72
CA ILE A 63 -2.77 -3.37 -2.09
C ILE A 63 -3.86 -3.09 -3.13
N GLN A 64 -3.58 -2.24 -4.12
CA GLN A 64 -4.53 -1.93 -5.19
C GLN A 64 -4.80 -3.14 -6.10
N ILE A 65 -3.75 -3.88 -6.48
CA ILE A 65 -3.87 -5.13 -7.25
C ILE A 65 -4.71 -6.17 -6.49
N GLN A 66 -4.39 -6.42 -5.21
CA GLN A 66 -5.14 -7.36 -4.37
C GLN A 66 -6.59 -6.93 -4.17
N SER A 67 -6.82 -5.62 -4.00
CA SER A 67 -8.18 -5.07 -3.88
C SER A 67 -8.99 -5.33 -5.15
N TYR A 68 -8.41 -5.06 -6.32
CA TYR A 68 -9.04 -5.34 -7.61
C TYR A 68 -9.34 -6.84 -7.77
N TYR A 69 -8.35 -7.70 -7.52
CA TYR A 69 -8.51 -9.16 -7.62
C TYR A 69 -9.59 -9.66 -6.67
N SER A 70 -9.65 -9.16 -5.44
CA SER A 70 -10.64 -9.60 -4.46
C SER A 70 -12.09 -9.32 -4.91
N GLN A 71 -12.28 -8.27 -5.73
CA GLN A 71 -13.58 -7.84 -6.26
C GLN A 71 -13.93 -8.51 -7.59
N HIS A 72 -12.95 -8.76 -8.46
CA HIS A 72 -13.18 -9.23 -9.84
C HIS A 72 -12.83 -10.70 -10.06
N LYS A 73 -12.00 -11.29 -9.18
CA LYS A 73 -11.46 -12.66 -9.29
C LYS A 73 -10.67 -12.92 -10.58
N THR A 74 -10.13 -11.87 -11.17
CA THR A 74 -9.20 -11.88 -12.31
C THR A 74 -8.31 -10.64 -12.25
N ILE A 75 -7.18 -10.66 -12.96
CA ILE A 75 -6.27 -9.52 -13.14
C ILE A 75 -6.14 -9.08 -14.60
N ASP A 76 -6.76 -9.78 -15.54
CA ASP A 76 -6.55 -9.58 -16.98
C ASP A 76 -6.90 -8.15 -17.44
N ASP A 77 -7.92 -7.55 -16.83
CA ASP A 77 -8.39 -6.20 -17.14
C ASP A 77 -7.88 -5.14 -16.15
N PHE A 78 -6.98 -5.51 -15.22
CA PHE A 78 -6.43 -4.54 -14.28
C PHE A 78 -5.58 -3.51 -15.02
N LYS A 79 -5.94 -2.25 -14.85
CA LYS A 79 -5.22 -1.10 -15.39
C LYS A 79 -4.92 -0.12 -14.27
N MET A 80 -3.68 0.38 -14.25
CA MET A 80 -3.29 1.41 -13.30
C MET A 80 -4.07 2.68 -13.58
N THR A 81 -4.97 3.08 -12.69
CA THR A 81 -5.77 4.31 -12.85
C THR A 81 -4.97 5.56 -12.47
N PHE A 82 -5.46 6.73 -12.85
CA PHE A 82 -4.91 8.01 -12.39
C PHE A 82 -4.84 8.07 -10.85
N GLU A 83 -5.95 7.76 -10.18
CA GLU A 83 -6.04 7.76 -8.71
C GLU A 83 -5.10 6.74 -8.07
N SER A 84 -4.93 5.59 -8.70
CA SER A 84 -3.99 4.57 -8.26
C SER A 84 -2.55 5.09 -8.19
N GLU A 85 -2.06 5.68 -9.28
CA GLU A 85 -0.72 6.24 -9.38
C GLU A 85 -0.55 7.46 -8.45
N ARG A 86 -1.55 8.34 -8.40
CA ARG A 86 -1.59 9.50 -7.51
C ARG A 86 -1.49 9.10 -6.05
N ASN A 87 -2.26 8.10 -5.62
CA ASN A 87 -2.20 7.60 -4.25
C ASN A 87 -0.86 6.94 -3.92
N ALA A 88 -0.30 6.14 -4.83
CA ALA A 88 0.99 5.49 -4.61
C ALA A 88 2.14 6.51 -4.49
N ARG A 89 2.14 7.55 -5.33
CA ARG A 89 3.13 8.63 -5.28
C ARG A 89 2.96 9.53 -4.07
N GLY A 90 1.73 9.79 -3.65
CA GLY A 90 1.47 10.55 -2.42
C GLY A 90 1.97 9.81 -1.19
N PHE A 91 1.75 8.49 -1.14
CA PHE A 91 2.33 7.66 -0.08
C PHE A 91 3.86 7.67 -0.12
N LEU A 92 4.46 7.53 -1.31
CA LEU A 92 5.92 7.60 -1.49
C LEU A 92 6.50 8.93 -0.96
N ALA A 93 5.88 10.06 -1.30
CA ALA A 93 6.28 11.38 -0.83
C ALA A 93 6.13 11.52 0.69
N GLY A 94 4.99 11.10 1.24
CA GLY A 94 4.72 11.14 2.67
C GLY A 94 5.70 10.28 3.47
N TRP A 95 5.93 9.05 3.03
CA TRP A 95 6.89 8.14 3.67
C TRP A 95 8.33 8.67 3.57
N TRP A 96 8.70 9.28 2.45
CA TRP A 96 10.00 9.96 2.34
C TRP A 96 10.14 11.11 3.35
N SER A 97 9.09 11.89 3.59
CA SER A 97 9.09 12.92 4.63
C SER A 97 9.32 12.35 6.04
N GLU A 98 8.73 11.20 6.34
CA GLU A 98 8.94 10.50 7.63
C GLU A 98 10.38 10.02 7.76
N ILE A 99 10.91 9.35 6.72
CA ILE A 99 12.31 8.89 6.67
C ILE A 99 13.29 10.04 6.88
N LYS A 100 13.08 11.21 6.27
CA LYS A 100 13.96 12.38 6.45
C LYS A 100 13.91 12.94 7.87
N THR A 101 12.80 12.77 8.57
CA THR A 101 12.65 13.18 9.97
C THR A 101 13.45 12.25 10.88
N GLU A 102 13.46 10.95 10.59
CA GLU A 102 14.18 9.94 11.37
C GLU A 102 15.68 9.87 11.03
N SER A 103 16.05 10.21 9.79
CA SER A 103 17.41 10.17 9.26
C SER A 103 17.84 11.53 8.69
N PRO A 104 18.14 12.54 9.55
CA PRO A 104 18.51 13.87 9.08
C PRO A 104 19.74 13.86 8.17
N GLY A 105 19.65 14.56 7.04
CA GLY A 105 20.73 14.69 6.07
C GLY A 105 20.66 13.69 4.91
N VAL A 106 19.74 12.72 4.95
CA VAL A 106 19.43 11.91 3.77
C VAL A 106 18.76 12.78 2.70
N SER A 107 19.15 12.55 1.44
CA SER A 107 18.62 13.27 0.27
C SER A 107 18.63 12.35 -0.94
N ASP A 108 17.62 12.50 -1.77
CA ASP A 108 17.52 11.91 -3.10
C ASP A 108 16.76 12.90 -3.97
N LYS A 109 17.35 13.29 -5.12
CA LYS A 109 16.83 14.39 -5.94
C LYS A 109 15.36 14.17 -6.30
N TYR A 110 15.02 12.99 -6.79
CA TYR A 110 13.67 12.71 -7.26
C TYR A 110 12.67 12.67 -6.09
N LEU A 111 13.01 12.01 -4.98
CA LEU A 111 12.12 11.95 -3.81
C LEU A 111 11.95 13.32 -3.14
N ASP A 112 13.01 14.14 -3.11
CA ASP A 112 12.95 15.51 -2.61
C ASP A 112 12.06 16.41 -3.49
N GLU A 113 12.17 16.27 -4.81
CA GLU A 113 11.30 16.97 -5.77
C GLU A 113 9.84 16.50 -5.68
N LEU A 114 9.60 15.19 -5.55
CA LEU A 114 8.25 14.63 -5.37
C LEU A 114 7.62 15.09 -4.05
N LEU A 115 8.40 15.19 -2.97
CA LEU A 115 7.95 15.77 -1.71
C LEU A 115 7.60 17.27 -1.86
N ALA A 116 8.38 18.04 -2.62
CA ALA A 116 8.07 19.44 -2.92
C ALA A 116 6.75 19.58 -3.71
N VAL A 117 6.51 18.68 -4.66
CA VAL A 117 5.24 18.61 -5.42
C VAL A 117 4.05 18.36 -4.49
N GLU A 118 4.14 17.33 -3.64
CA GLU A 118 3.06 16.96 -2.71
C GLU A 118 2.77 18.08 -1.71
N THR A 119 3.83 18.66 -1.11
CA THR A 119 3.69 19.75 -0.14
C THR A 119 3.16 21.05 -0.75
N SER A 120 3.35 21.26 -2.05
CA SER A 120 2.77 22.38 -2.79
C SER A 120 1.33 22.12 -3.28
N GLY A 121 0.81 20.91 -3.08
CA GLY A 121 -0.54 20.54 -3.47
C GLY A 121 -0.71 20.25 -4.96
N TYR A 122 0.37 19.98 -5.69
CA TYR A 122 0.35 19.75 -7.15
C TYR A 122 0.54 18.29 -7.56
N LEU A 123 0.36 17.33 -6.65
CA LEU A 123 0.60 15.92 -6.96
C LEU A 123 -0.32 15.39 -8.06
N SER A 124 -1.58 15.84 -8.10
CA SER A 124 -2.53 15.44 -9.13
C SER A 124 -2.07 15.92 -10.52
N GLU A 125 -1.67 17.19 -10.63
CA GLU A 125 -1.13 17.80 -11.85
C GLU A 125 0.16 17.12 -12.27
N TYR A 126 1.05 16.83 -11.31
CA TYR A 126 2.31 16.13 -11.56
C TYR A 126 2.07 14.72 -12.13
N VAL A 127 1.20 13.93 -11.49
CA VAL A 127 0.84 12.58 -11.98
C VAL A 127 0.26 12.67 -13.38
N TYR A 128 -0.63 13.63 -13.62
CA TYR A 128 -1.22 13.82 -14.94
C TYR A 128 -0.19 14.23 -16.00
N VAL A 129 0.68 15.20 -15.73
CA VAL A 129 1.64 15.69 -16.73
C VAL A 129 2.69 14.62 -17.07
N TYR A 130 3.15 13.86 -16.08
CA TYR A 130 4.32 12.99 -16.23
C TYR A 130 4.00 11.50 -16.43
N TYR A 131 2.84 11.02 -15.98
CA TYR A 131 2.52 9.59 -15.96
C TYR A 131 1.26 9.23 -16.74
N ARG A 132 0.65 10.19 -17.45
CA ARG A 132 -0.59 9.99 -18.21
C ARG A 132 -0.56 8.73 -19.05
N GLN A 133 -1.64 7.96 -18.96
CA GLN A 133 -1.94 6.87 -19.86
C GLN A 133 -3.14 7.23 -20.74
N ASP A 134 -3.19 6.72 -21.97
CA ASP A 134 -4.25 7.02 -22.93
C ASP A 134 -5.65 6.58 -22.46
N PHE A 135 -5.71 5.57 -21.60
CA PHE A 135 -6.94 5.02 -21.05
C PHE A 135 -7.39 5.70 -19.74
N TRP A 136 -6.65 6.71 -19.25
CA TRP A 136 -7.13 7.49 -18.11
C TRP A 136 -8.29 8.38 -18.53
N HIS A 137 -9.43 8.15 -17.90
CA HIS A 137 -10.68 8.90 -18.07
C HIS A 137 -11.06 9.52 -16.72
N ASP A 138 -11.98 10.49 -16.73
CA ASP A 138 -12.53 11.13 -15.53
C ASP A 138 -11.47 11.79 -14.62
N ILE A 139 -10.54 12.51 -15.25
CA ILE A 139 -9.50 13.25 -14.54
C ILE A 139 -10.13 14.49 -13.90
N PRO A 140 -9.88 14.76 -12.60
CA PRO A 140 -10.47 15.91 -11.91
C PRO A 140 -10.02 17.23 -12.53
N ASP A 141 -10.66 18.34 -12.16
CA ASP A 141 -10.20 19.67 -12.58
C ASP A 141 -8.77 19.91 -12.06
N LEU A 142 -7.82 20.01 -13.01
CA LEU A 142 -6.40 20.19 -12.74
C LEU A 142 -5.97 21.64 -12.97
N LYS A 143 -5.12 22.16 -12.09
CA LYS A 143 -4.56 23.52 -12.20
C LYS A 143 -3.28 23.53 -13.03
N LEU A 144 -3.38 23.09 -14.29
CA LEU A 144 -2.22 22.84 -15.14
C LEU A 144 -1.36 24.09 -15.40
N ASP A 145 -1.98 25.26 -15.52
CA ASP A 145 -1.25 26.52 -15.72
C ASP A 145 -0.45 26.89 -14.46
N GLU A 146 -1.08 26.86 -13.28
CA GLU A 146 -0.42 27.12 -11.99
C GLU A 146 0.72 26.12 -11.73
N PHE A 147 0.47 24.83 -12.02
CA PHE A 147 1.49 23.80 -11.90
C PHE A 147 2.64 24.02 -12.88
N SER A 148 2.36 24.41 -14.13
CA SER A 148 3.41 24.67 -15.13
C SER A 148 4.32 25.82 -14.70
N GLU A 149 3.75 26.90 -14.16
CA GLU A 149 4.52 28.02 -13.62
C GLU A 149 5.38 27.59 -12.43
N TRP A 150 4.77 26.87 -11.47
CA TRP A 150 5.48 26.35 -10.31
C TRP A 150 6.60 25.36 -10.69
N ALA A 151 6.33 24.45 -11.62
CA ALA A 151 7.28 23.43 -12.06
C ALA A 151 8.48 24.03 -12.80
N ALA A 152 8.29 25.13 -13.54
CA ALA A 152 9.40 25.83 -14.19
C ALA A 152 10.45 26.35 -13.20
N GLU A 153 10.02 26.71 -11.99
CA GLU A 153 10.89 27.21 -10.91
C GLU A 153 11.46 26.10 -10.02
N ASN A 154 10.67 25.03 -9.78
CA ASN A 154 10.97 24.03 -8.75
C ASN A 154 11.44 22.68 -9.30
N LEU A 155 11.12 22.34 -10.55
CA LEU A 155 11.40 21.03 -11.19
C LEU A 155 12.37 21.17 -12.36
N LYS A 156 13.40 22.00 -12.20
CA LYS A 156 14.39 22.22 -13.25
C LYS A 156 15.21 20.95 -13.50
N ASP A 157 15.24 20.53 -14.76
CA ASP A 157 15.88 19.28 -15.18
C ASP A 157 15.38 18.04 -14.40
N HIS A 158 14.09 18.08 -14.01
CA HIS A 158 13.43 16.97 -13.33
C HIS A 158 13.41 15.73 -14.24
N LYS A 159 13.65 14.58 -13.63
CA LYS A 159 13.56 13.27 -14.30
C LYS A 159 12.57 12.42 -13.55
N VAL A 160 11.56 11.97 -14.27
CA VAL A 160 10.56 11.04 -13.77
C VAL A 160 11.21 9.69 -13.50
N GLU A 161 10.94 9.11 -12.34
CA GLU A 161 11.45 7.80 -11.96
C GLU A 161 10.29 6.85 -11.59
N THR A 162 10.49 5.56 -11.86
CA THR A 162 9.69 4.44 -11.35
C THR A 162 10.66 3.28 -11.13
N LEU A 163 11.26 3.22 -9.94
CA LEU A 163 12.35 2.27 -9.65
C LEU A 163 11.86 0.93 -9.08
N LEU A 164 10.56 0.79 -8.85
CA LEU A 164 9.95 -0.46 -8.41
C LEU A 164 8.59 -0.62 -9.09
N ARG A 165 8.31 -1.82 -9.63
CA ARG A 165 7.02 -2.19 -10.20
C ARG A 165 6.47 -3.42 -9.50
N THR A 166 5.18 -3.41 -9.20
CA THR A 166 4.46 -4.58 -8.70
C THR A 166 3.71 -5.23 -9.85
N ILE A 167 3.92 -6.53 -10.05
CA ILE A 167 3.20 -7.30 -11.06
C ILE A 167 2.52 -8.50 -10.41
N ALA A 168 1.32 -8.82 -10.88
CA ALA A 168 0.64 -10.05 -10.52
C ALA A 168 1.11 -11.21 -11.41
N LEU A 169 1.18 -12.40 -10.83
CA LEU A 169 1.38 -13.63 -11.58
C LEU A 169 0.01 -14.24 -11.90
N PRO A 170 -0.21 -14.74 -13.12
CA PRO A 170 -1.44 -15.45 -13.44
C PRO A 170 -1.55 -16.72 -12.59
N ASN A 171 -2.76 -16.98 -12.06
CA ASN A 171 -3.05 -18.23 -11.38
C ASN A 171 -2.99 -19.38 -12.41
N ASN A 172 -2.17 -20.40 -12.13
CA ASN A 172 -2.07 -21.63 -12.94
C ASN A 172 -3.34 -22.48 -12.88
#